data_AF-A0A2G8RKY1-F1
#
_entry.id   AF-A0A2G8RKY1-F1
#
_cell.length_a   1.000
_cell.length_b   1.000
_cell.length_c   1.000
_cell.angle_alpha   90.00
_cell.angle_beta   90.00
_cell.angle_gamma   90.00
#
_symmetry.space_group_name_H-M   'P 1'
#
loop_
_entity.id
_entity.type
_entity.pdbx_description
1 polymer ?
#
loop_
_entity_poly.entity_id
_entity_poly.type
_entity_poly.pdbx_seq_one_letter_code
_entity_poly.pdbx_strand_id
1 'polypeptide(L)' 'MAELPALLRAAPSVLPAEVEPVILTGEWIPENLLLTETYDGWRLAAVIDFGDVMTGWREYDLLGPSTFMCAGVPDRL' A
#
# COMPACT_ATOMS: atom_id res chain seq x y z
N MET A 1 -8.21 17.24 -13.88
CA MET A 1 -8.16 18.04 -12.64
C MET A 1 -9.50 18.60 -12.18
N ALA A 2 -10.51 18.77 -13.06
CA ALA A 2 -11.82 19.33 -12.66
C ALA A 2 -12.59 18.51 -11.60
N GLU A 3 -12.31 17.21 -11.48
CA GLU A 3 -13.01 16.29 -10.57
C GLU A 3 -12.40 16.19 -9.16
N LEU A 4 -11.16 16.63 -8.97
CA LEU A 4 -10.46 16.54 -7.68
C LEU A 4 -11.25 17.19 -6.52
N PRO A 5 -11.86 18.38 -6.68
CA PRO A 5 -12.67 18.97 -5.62
C PRO A 5 -13.89 18.13 -5.24
N ALA A 6 -14.49 17.41 -6.18
CA ALA A 6 -15.62 16.52 -5.90
C ALA A 6 -15.16 15.27 -5.13
N LEU A 7 -14.03 14.69 -5.52
CA LEU A 7 -13.42 13.55 -4.82
C LEU A 7 -13.09 13.91 -3.36
N LEU A 8 -12.44 15.05 -3.13
CA LEU A 8 -12.09 15.51 -1.78
C LEU A 8 -13.31 15.72 -0.88
N ARG A 9 -14.42 16.22 -1.45
CA ARG A 9 -15.69 16.36 -0.72
C ARG A 9 -16.34 15.02 -0.39
N ALA A 10 -16.19 14.01 -1.25
CA ALA A 10 -16.73 12.68 -1.03
C ALA A 10 -15.89 11.87 -0.04
N ALA A 11 -14.59 12.16 0.09
CA ALA A 11 -13.66 11.36 0.89
C ALA A 11 -14.17 11.00 2.31
N PRO A 12 -14.76 11.91 3.10
CA PRO A 12 -15.26 11.55 4.44
C PRO A 12 -16.35 10.47 4.48
N SER A 13 -17.04 10.18 3.36
CA SER A 13 -18.05 9.11 3.30
C SER A 13 -17.47 7.73 3.00
N VAL A 14 -16.21 7.67 2.55
CA VAL A 14 -15.52 6.44 2.13
C VAL A 14 -14.38 6.09 3.08
N LEU A 15 -13.78 7.11 3.69
CA LEU A 15 -12.65 6.96 4.59
C LEU A 15 -13.13 6.63 6.02
N PRO A 16 -12.43 5.74 6.75
CA PRO A 16 -12.77 5.44 8.13
C PRO A 16 -12.62 6.69 9.02
N ALA A 17 -13.57 6.86 9.94
CA ALA A 17 -13.61 8.04 10.84
C ALA A 17 -12.53 8.00 11.92
N GLU A 18 -12.14 6.81 12.37
CA GLU A 18 -11.07 6.58 13.33
C GLU A 18 -10.11 5.54 12.77
N VAL A 19 -8.81 5.81 12.89
CA VAL A 19 -7.79 4.85 12.48
C VAL A 19 -6.67 4.83 13.51
N GLU A 20 -6.30 3.63 13.95
CA GLU A 20 -5.11 3.41 14.75
C GLU A 20 -3.87 3.46 13.82
N PRO A 21 -3.02 4.49 13.93
CA PRO A 21 -1.93 4.71 13.00
C PRO A 21 -0.85 3.63 13.16
N VAL A 22 -0.32 3.17 12.02
CA VAL A 22 0.86 2.30 11.97
C VAL A 22 1.99 2.96 11.21
N ILE A 23 3.21 2.45 11.36
CA ILE A 23 4.31 2.78 10.47
C ILE A 23 4.01 2.15 9.10
N LEU A 24 4.00 3.00 8.08
CA LEU A 24 3.84 2.63 6.68
C LEU A 24 5.18 2.79 5.97
N THR A 25 5.52 1.86 5.09
CA THR A 25 6.70 2.00 4.23
C THR A 25 6.50 3.11 3.21
N GLY A 26 5.25 3.43 2.86
CA GLY A 26 4.90 4.44 1.86
C GLY A 26 4.94 3.88 0.44
N GLU A 27 5.86 2.93 0.20
CA GLU A 27 6.01 2.22 -1.07
C GLU A 27 6.19 0.71 -0.83
N TRP A 28 5.09 -0.01 -0.66
CA TRP A 28 5.12 -1.47 -0.56
C TRP A 28 5.01 -2.11 -1.96
N ILE A 29 6.16 -2.32 -2.60
CA ILE A 29 6.26 -2.89 -3.95
C ILE A 29 7.27 -4.05 -3.99
N PRO A 30 7.15 -5.01 -4.93
CA PRO A 30 8.06 -6.16 -5.01
C PRO A 30 9.54 -5.78 -5.09
N GLU A 31 9.87 -4.67 -5.73
CA GLU A 31 11.23 -4.15 -5.93
C GLU A 31 11.93 -3.79 -4.60
N ASN A 32 11.16 -3.46 -3.56
CA ASN A 32 11.68 -3.09 -2.24
C ASN A 32 11.85 -4.30 -1.30
N LEU A 33 11.52 -5.52 -1.75
CA LEU A 33 11.58 -6.75 -0.96
C LEU A 33 12.81 -7.58 -1.35
N LEU A 34 13.81 -7.61 -0.48
CA LEU A 34 15.01 -8.43 -0.69
C LEU A 34 14.75 -9.83 -0.13
N LEU A 35 14.85 -10.84 -0.99
CA LEU A 35 14.64 -12.24 -0.63
C LEU A 35 15.97 -12.98 -0.52
N THR A 36 16.01 -13.97 0.38
CA THR A 36 17.10 -14.94 0.47
C THR A 36 16.56 -16.34 0.24
N GLU A 37 17.35 -17.17 -0.45
CA GLU A 37 17.02 -18.57 -0.69
C GLU A 37 17.32 -19.41 0.56
N THR A 38 16.40 -20.30 0.88
CA THR A 38 16.44 -21.21 2.03
C THR A 38 16.03 -22.61 1.60
N TYR A 39 16.28 -23.62 2.44
CA TYR A 39 15.99 -25.02 2.10
C TYR A 39 14.49 -25.29 1.86
N ASP A 40 13.61 -24.45 2.41
CA ASP A 40 12.15 -24.51 2.29
C ASP A 40 11.58 -23.49 1.29
N GLY A 41 12.43 -22.81 0.51
CA GLY A 41 12.03 -21.83 -0.49
C GLY A 41 12.63 -20.45 -0.26
N TRP A 42 11.86 -19.39 -0.44
CA TRP A 42 12.33 -18.02 -0.26
C TRP A 42 11.86 -17.44 1.07
N ARG A 43 12.73 -16.65 1.71
CA ARG A 43 12.37 -15.85 2.89
C ARG A 43 12.68 -14.39 2.67
N LEU A 44 11.87 -13.51 3.25
CA LEU A 44 12.14 -12.08 3.30
C LEU A 44 13.39 -11.85 4.16
N ALA A 45 14.43 -11.29 3.54
CA ALA A 45 15.70 -10.99 4.19
C ALA A 45 15.77 -9.54 4.67
N ALA A 46 15.26 -8.61 3.86
CA ALA A 46 15.17 -7.20 4.20
C ALA A 46 14.08 -6.50 3.40
N VAL A 47 13.63 -5.37 3.95
CA VAL A 47 12.86 -4.34 3.23
C VAL A 47 13.77 -3.13 3.09
N ILE A 48 13.77 -2.51 1.92
CA ILE A 48 14.57 -1.30 1.64
C ILE A 48 13.66 -0.17 1.16
N ASP A 49 14.27 1.01 0.97
CA ASP A 49 13.61 2.21 0.46
C ASP A 49 12.48 2.75 1.35
N PHE A 50 12.87 3.30 2.50
CA PHE A 50 11.97 3.96 3.45
C PHE A 50 11.92 5.48 3.25
N GLY A 51 12.17 5.97 2.03
CA GLY A 51 12.16 7.41 1.73
C GLY A 51 10.81 8.09 2.01
N ASP A 52 9.72 7.34 1.80
CA ASP A 52 8.34 7.80 1.98
C ASP A 52 7.68 7.30 3.28
N VAL A 53 8.49 6.90 4.27
CA VAL A 53 7.97 6.36 5.53
C VAL A 53 7.08 7.37 6.23
N MET A 54 5.91 6.93 6.68
CA MET A 54 4.94 7.78 7.37
C MET A 54 4.12 7.00 8.40
N THR A 55 3.26 7.70 9.14
CA THR A 55 2.23 7.04 9.93
C THR A 55 0.87 7.20 9.27
N GLY A 56 0.07 6.13 9.26
CA GLY A 56 -1.23 6.17 8.59
C GLY A 56 -2.00 4.86 8.70
N TRP A 57 -2.90 4.63 7.75
CA TRP A 57 -3.82 3.49 7.75
C TRP A 57 -3.13 2.25 7.21
N ARG A 58 -3.32 1.10 7.88
CA ARG A 58 -2.64 -0.16 7.54
C ARG A 58 -2.86 -0.59 6.09
N GLU A 59 -4.03 -0.27 5.55
CA GLU A 59 -4.44 -0.60 4.19
C GLU A 59 -3.72 0.22 3.12
N TYR A 60 -3.10 1.35 3.49
CA TYR A 60 -2.48 2.26 2.53
C TYR A 60 -1.33 1.60 1.76
N ASP A 61 -0.43 0.90 2.46
CA ASP A 61 0.68 0.16 1.81
C ASP A 61 0.14 -0.93 0.87
N LEU A 62 -1.07 -1.46 1.09
CA LEU A 62 -1.67 -2.47 0.22
C LEU A 62 -2.28 -1.90 -1.06
N LEU A 63 -2.48 -0.58 -1.16
CA LEU A 63 -3.08 0.03 -2.35
C LEU A 63 -2.22 -0.19 -3.60
N GLY A 64 -0.90 -0.04 -3.50
CA GLY A 64 0.04 -0.28 -4.61
C GLY A 64 -0.04 -1.72 -5.15
N PRO A 65 0.24 -2.74 -4.32
CA PRO A 65 0.18 -4.14 -4.72
C PRO A 65 -1.19 -4.56 -5.24
N SER A 66 -2.26 -4.14 -4.55
CA SER A 66 -3.62 -4.52 -4.94
C SER A 66 -3.97 -3.92 -6.30
N THR A 67 -3.59 -2.66 -6.56
CA THR A 67 -3.79 -2.03 -7.87
C THR A 67 -3.01 -2.75 -8.97
N PHE A 68 -1.76 -3.14 -8.68
CA PHE A 68 -0.92 -3.89 -9.62
C PHE A 68 -1.51 -5.27 -9.92
N MET A 69 -1.88 -6.04 -8.89
CA MET A 69 -2.50 -7.37 -9.03
C MET A 69 -3.85 -7.32 -9.74
N CYS A 70 -4.66 -6.31 -9.44
CA CYS A 70 -5.93 -6.07 -10.12
C CYS A 70 -5.76 -5.59 -11.57
N ALA A 71 -4.56 -5.15 -11.99
CA ALA A 71 -4.30 -4.51 -13.28
C ALA A 71 -5.32 -3.41 -13.62
N GLY A 72 -5.77 -2.65 -12.61
CA GLY A 72 -6.82 -1.64 -12.75
C GLY A 72 -8.26 -2.18 -12.88
N VAL A 73 -8.51 -3.47 -12.67
CA VAL A 73 -9.84 -4.09 -12.64
C VAL A 73 -10.25 -4.38 -11.19
N PRO A 74 -11.14 -3.59 -10.58
CA PRO A 74 -11.46 -3.68 -9.15
C PRO A 74 -11.88 -5.08 -8.67
N ASP A 75 -12.63 -5.83 -9.49
CA ASP A 75 -13.24 -7.12 -9.11
C ASP A 75 -12.39 -8.35 -9.49
N ARG A 76 -11.06 -8.21 -9.57
CA ARG A 76 -10.15 -9.28 -10.00
C ARG A 76 -9.61 -10.16 -8.86
N LEU A 77 -9.63 -9.67 -7.62
CA LEU A 77 -9.15 -10.37 -6.42
C LEU A 77 -10.30 -11.03 -5.65
#